data_AF-A0A4Y7TWC6-F1
#
_entry.id   AF-A0A4Y7TWC6-F1
#
_cell.length_a   1.000
_cell.length_b   1.000
_cell.length_c   1.000
_cell.angle_alpha   90.00
_cell.angle_beta   90.00
_cell.angle_gamma   90.00
#
_symmetry.space_group_name_H-M   'P 1'
#
loop_
_entity.id
_entity.type
_entity.pdbx_description
1 polymer ?
#
loop_
_entity_poly.entity_id
_entity_poly.type
_entity_poly.pdbx_seq_one_letter_code
_entity_poly.pdbx_strand_id
1 'polypeptide(L)'
;MPFLTDDAWPAGLTTIFEANRSKSLDFENEYRGVYDKLLNYCFGPDFAFYVALQTPLTTQYLEDPDPIVFFAVFDSTSCKPVFFVQVKWDSDVDNAMSRHRADNQVRDQYDIMLEDCPLPRLWDPQAVPHSGWEDFTPTHLEGEWNTDILSQQGFDKMKEVVNDIVNSTRG
;
A
#
# COMPACT_ATOMS: atom_id res chain seq x y z
N MET A 1 9.90 10.40 13.97
CA MET A 1 8.75 9.65 13.44
C MET A 1 7.91 9.02 14.59
N PRO A 2 6.78 9.62 14.98
CA PRO A 2 5.93 9.17 16.11
C PRO A 2 5.40 7.74 15.98
N PHE A 3 5.06 7.32 14.76
CA PHE A 3 4.52 5.99 14.48
C PHE A 3 5.36 4.83 15.02
N LEU A 4 6.70 4.93 14.97
CA LEU A 4 7.60 3.88 15.45
C LEU A 4 7.59 3.72 16.98
N THR A 5 7.11 4.74 17.71
CA THR A 5 7.04 4.73 19.18
C THR A 5 5.65 4.46 19.72
N ASP A 6 4.61 4.54 18.89
CA ASP A 6 3.22 4.32 19.30
C ASP A 6 2.92 2.81 19.37
N ASP A 7 1.98 2.38 20.21
CA ASP A 7 1.65 0.95 20.39
C ASP A 7 0.36 0.51 19.66
N ALA A 8 -0.40 1.44 19.12
CA ALA A 8 -1.60 1.20 18.34
C ALA A 8 -1.90 2.36 17.38
N TRP A 9 -2.88 2.17 16.49
CA TRP A 9 -3.41 3.28 15.68
C TRP A 9 -3.98 4.39 16.57
N PRO A 10 -3.73 5.68 16.26
CA PRO A 10 -4.35 6.77 16.97
C PRO A 10 -5.87 6.69 16.81
N ALA A 11 -6.62 6.86 17.89
CA ALA A 11 -8.09 6.79 17.84
C ALA A 11 -8.70 7.71 16.76
N GLY A 12 -8.11 8.90 16.56
CA GLY A 12 -8.54 9.83 15.53
C GLY A 12 -8.37 9.32 14.10
N LEU A 13 -7.39 8.43 13.84
CA LEU A 13 -7.22 7.79 12.55
C LEU A 13 -8.37 6.81 12.31
N THR A 14 -8.64 5.91 13.26
CA THR A 14 -9.72 4.91 13.17
C THR A 14 -11.08 5.57 13.01
N THR A 15 -11.36 6.64 13.78
CA THR A 15 -12.61 7.41 13.66
C THR A 15 -12.79 8.01 12.26
N ILE A 16 -11.71 8.44 11.59
CA ILE A 16 -11.79 9.02 10.24
C ILE A 16 -12.13 7.95 9.21
N PHE A 17 -11.58 6.74 9.33
CA PHE A 17 -11.94 5.62 8.45
C PHE A 17 -13.42 5.24 8.62
N GLU A 18 -13.89 5.09 9.85
CA GLU A 18 -15.30 4.80 10.15
C GLU A 18 -16.25 5.90 9.64
N ALA A 19 -15.88 7.17 9.84
CA ALA A 19 -16.67 8.31 9.39
C ALA A 19 -16.71 8.47 7.85
N ASN A 20 -15.71 7.98 7.12
CA ASN A 20 -15.74 7.97 5.65
C ASN A 20 -16.53 6.80 5.10
N ARG A 21 -16.36 5.58 5.64
CA ARG A 21 -17.14 4.39 5.25
C ARG A 21 -18.65 4.57 5.43
N SER A 22 -19.07 5.41 6.38
CA SER A 22 -20.50 5.71 6.61
C SER A 22 -21.09 6.73 5.63
N LYS A 23 -20.28 7.33 4.76
CA LYS A 23 -20.73 8.27 3.73
C LYS A 23 -20.78 7.55 2.37
N SER A 24 -21.83 7.80 1.60
CA SER A 24 -21.88 7.39 0.20
C SER A 24 -21.09 8.41 -0.64
N LEU A 25 -19.77 8.26 -0.65
CA LEU A 25 -18.86 8.99 -1.53
C LEU A 25 -18.56 8.13 -2.78
N ASP A 26 -17.98 8.75 -3.81
CA ASP A 26 -17.32 7.97 -4.85
C ASP A 26 -16.03 7.35 -4.29
N PHE A 27 -15.53 6.31 -4.99
CA PHE A 27 -14.37 5.54 -4.57
C PHE A 27 -13.16 6.41 -4.23
N GLU A 28 -12.80 7.32 -5.14
CA GLU A 28 -11.60 8.14 -4.95
C GLU A 28 -11.74 9.01 -3.70
N ASN A 29 -12.90 9.64 -3.47
CA ASN A 29 -13.10 10.48 -2.29
C ASN A 29 -13.18 9.68 -0.98
N GLU A 30 -13.68 8.44 -1.01
CA GLU A 30 -13.76 7.56 0.16
C GLU A 30 -12.36 7.16 0.64
N TYR A 31 -11.49 6.73 -0.28
CA TYR A 31 -10.21 6.12 0.06
C TYR A 31 -9.04 7.11 0.03
N ARG A 32 -9.06 8.11 -0.85
CA ARG A 32 -7.91 9.01 -1.03
C ARG A 32 -7.55 9.78 0.23
N GLY A 33 -8.51 10.42 0.86
CA GLY A 33 -8.25 11.27 2.03
C GLY A 33 -7.80 10.47 3.26
N VAL A 34 -8.34 9.27 3.45
CA VAL A 34 -8.03 8.45 4.62
C VAL A 34 -6.68 7.74 4.50
N TYR A 35 -6.35 7.24 3.31
CA TYR A 35 -5.05 6.61 3.04
C TYR A 35 -3.91 7.62 2.96
N ASP A 36 -4.14 8.81 2.38
CA ASP A 36 -3.15 9.90 2.45
C ASP A 36 -2.78 10.21 3.91
N LYS A 37 -3.79 10.33 4.79
CA LYS A 37 -3.57 10.61 6.21
C LYS A 37 -2.87 9.46 6.94
N LEU A 38 -3.21 8.21 6.62
CA LEU A 38 -2.55 7.02 7.15
C LEU A 38 -1.07 7.01 6.79
N LEU A 39 -0.74 7.16 5.51
CA LEU A 39 0.64 7.12 5.04
C LEU A 39 1.48 8.27 5.61
N ASN A 40 0.92 9.49 5.66
CA ASN A 40 1.59 10.63 6.29
C ASN A 40 1.82 10.43 7.80
N TYR A 41 0.92 9.71 8.48
CA TYR A 41 1.14 9.33 9.88
C TYR A 41 2.28 8.30 10.01
N CYS A 42 2.28 7.27 9.16
CA CYS A 42 3.28 6.20 9.16
C CYS A 42 4.70 6.72 8.90
N PHE A 43 4.88 7.50 7.83
CA PHE A 43 6.20 8.02 7.41
C PHE A 43 6.56 9.35 8.08
N GLY A 44 5.65 9.90 8.88
CA GLY A 44 5.88 11.03 9.78
C GLY A 44 6.06 12.39 9.08
N PRO A 45 6.18 13.46 9.88
CA PRO A 45 6.34 14.83 9.40
C PRO A 45 7.80 15.21 9.12
N ASP A 46 8.74 14.31 9.45
CA ASP A 46 10.15 14.54 9.22
C ASP A 46 10.31 14.46 7.70
N PHE A 47 10.56 15.60 7.03
CA PHE A 47 10.56 15.85 5.57
C PHE A 47 11.39 14.88 4.70
N ALA A 48 11.92 13.80 5.26
CA ALA A 48 12.59 12.68 4.62
C ALA A 48 11.71 11.91 3.63
N PHE A 49 10.37 11.98 3.76
CA PHE A 49 9.46 11.26 2.87
C PHE A 49 8.31 12.15 2.41
N TYR A 50 7.77 11.86 1.23
CA TYR A 50 6.50 12.43 0.77
C TYR A 50 5.62 11.37 0.11
N VAL A 51 4.30 11.53 0.28
CA VAL A 51 3.28 10.67 -0.32
C VAL A 51 2.77 11.32 -1.60
N ALA A 52 2.67 10.54 -2.68
CA ALA A 52 2.09 11.01 -3.93
C ALA A 52 1.05 10.01 -4.45
N LEU A 53 -0.09 10.55 -4.89
CA LEU A 53 -1.05 9.79 -5.67
C LEU A 53 -0.44 9.52 -7.05
N GLN A 54 -0.54 8.28 -7.49
CA GLN A 54 0.02 7.82 -8.74
C GLN A 54 -1.11 7.42 -9.69
N THR A 55 -0.96 7.77 -10.96
CA THR A 55 -1.81 7.22 -12.01
C THR A 55 -1.23 5.87 -12.41
N PRO A 56 -1.97 4.77 -12.29
CA PRO A 56 -1.51 3.46 -12.75
C PRO A 56 -1.15 3.54 -14.23
N LEU A 57 0.06 3.10 -14.56
CA LEU A 57 0.68 3.27 -15.88
C LEU A 57 0.37 2.09 -16.83
N THR A 58 -0.41 1.11 -16.37
CA THR A 58 -0.64 -0.13 -17.10
C THR A 58 -1.75 0.01 -18.14
N THR A 59 -1.53 -0.57 -19.32
CA THR A 59 -2.54 -0.69 -20.39
C THR A 59 -3.74 -1.55 -19.97
N GLN A 60 -3.61 -2.35 -18.90
CA GLN A 60 -4.69 -3.12 -18.29
C GLN A 60 -5.82 -2.26 -17.72
N TYR A 61 -5.59 -0.96 -17.47
CA TYR A 61 -6.66 -0.04 -17.05
C TYR A 61 -7.81 0.09 -18.06
N LEU A 62 -7.56 -0.24 -19.33
CA LEU A 62 -8.60 -0.28 -20.36
C LEU A 62 -9.42 -1.58 -20.32
N GLU A 63 -8.89 -2.63 -19.68
CA GLU A 63 -9.52 -3.96 -19.59
C GLU A 63 -10.19 -4.21 -18.23
N ASP A 64 -9.77 -3.49 -17.18
CA ASP A 64 -10.31 -3.58 -15.83
C ASP A 64 -10.87 -2.22 -15.38
N PRO A 65 -12.21 -2.02 -15.41
CA PRO A 65 -12.85 -0.75 -15.04
C PRO A 65 -12.89 -0.51 -13.53
N ASP A 66 -12.29 -1.40 -12.73
CA ASP A 66 -12.33 -1.31 -11.28
C ASP A 66 -11.51 -0.08 -10.83
N PRO A 67 -12.13 0.86 -10.10
CA PRO A 67 -11.43 2.04 -9.66
C PRO A 67 -10.37 1.65 -8.63
N ILE A 68 -9.18 2.21 -8.79
CA ILE A 68 -8.03 1.91 -7.94
C ILE A 68 -7.40 3.23 -7.50
N VAL A 69 -7.08 3.33 -6.22
CA VAL A 69 -6.25 4.43 -5.71
C VAL A 69 -4.86 3.87 -5.45
N PHE A 70 -3.86 4.42 -6.15
CA PHE A 70 -2.47 3.99 -6.01
C PHE A 70 -1.66 5.10 -5.36
N PHE A 71 -1.05 4.81 -4.22
CA PHE A 71 -0.14 5.73 -3.53
C PHE A 71 1.28 5.20 -3.63
N ALA A 72 2.23 6.11 -3.82
CA ALA A 72 3.64 5.83 -3.65
C ALA A 72 4.25 6.80 -2.63
N VAL A 73 5.15 6.28 -1.81
CA VAL A 73 5.96 7.04 -0.87
C VAL A 73 7.36 7.12 -1.45
N PHE A 74 7.90 8.33 -1.47
CA PHE A 74 9.23 8.61 -2.00
C PHE A 74 10.14 9.11 -0.90
N ASP A 75 11.39 8.68 -0.96
CA ASP A 75 12.46 9.34 -0.22
C ASP A 75 12.71 10.73 -0.82
N SER A 76 12.66 11.77 0.02
CA SER A 76 12.75 13.17 -0.40
C SER A 76 14.12 13.55 -0.96
N THR A 77 15.16 12.82 -0.58
CA THR A 77 16.54 13.14 -0.92
C THR A 77 16.91 12.61 -2.29
N SER A 78 16.52 11.36 -2.55
CA SER A 78 16.79 10.65 -3.80
C SER A 78 15.65 10.77 -4.82
N CYS A 79 14.46 11.22 -4.41
CA CYS A 79 13.23 11.23 -5.20
C CYS A 79 12.88 9.83 -5.75
N LYS A 80 13.25 8.78 -5.01
CA LYS A 80 13.01 7.39 -5.43
C LYS A 80 11.88 6.77 -4.62
N PRO A 81 11.04 5.92 -5.24
CA PRO A 81 9.96 5.25 -4.54
C PRO A 81 10.51 4.22 -3.55
N VAL A 82 9.95 4.20 -2.34
CA VAL A 82 10.37 3.29 -1.26
C VAL A 82 9.24 2.43 -0.71
N PHE A 83 7.99 2.81 -1.00
CA PHE A 83 6.80 2.07 -0.63
C PHE A 83 5.66 2.43 -1.58
N PHE A 84 4.73 1.51 -1.81
CA PHE A 84 3.48 1.84 -2.47
C PHE A 84 2.31 1.08 -1.87
N VAL A 85 1.11 1.54 -2.16
CA VAL A 85 -0.14 0.92 -1.73
C VAL A 85 -1.14 0.97 -2.86
N GLN A 86 -1.74 -0.18 -3.16
CA GLN A 86 -2.93 -0.25 -4.01
C GLN A 86 -4.16 -0.42 -3.13
N VAL A 87 -5.15 0.45 -3.31
CA VAL A 87 -6.44 0.39 -2.63
C VAL A 87 -7.52 -0.01 -3.64
N LYS A 88 -8.31 -1.02 -3.28
CA LYS A 88 -9.47 -1.54 -4.02
C LYS A 88 -10.72 -1.47 -3.15
N TRP A 89 -11.89 -1.76 -3.73
CA TRP A 89 -13.15 -1.79 -2.98
C TRP A 89 -13.16 -2.94 -1.96
N ASP A 90 -13.85 -2.75 -0.84
CA ASP A 90 -14.10 -3.82 0.13
C ASP A 90 -14.78 -5.05 -0.53
N SER A 91 -15.60 -4.84 -1.58
CA SER A 91 -16.24 -5.94 -2.32
C SER A 91 -15.26 -6.85 -3.07
N ASP A 92 -14.04 -6.37 -3.35
CA ASP A 92 -13.00 -7.16 -4.03
C ASP A 92 -12.32 -8.15 -3.09
N VAL A 93 -12.41 -7.94 -1.78
CA VAL A 93 -11.78 -8.79 -0.76
C VAL A 93 -12.35 -10.21 -0.81
N ASP A 94 -13.63 -10.38 -1.09
CA ASP A 94 -14.26 -11.71 -1.12
C ASP A 94 -14.15 -12.42 -2.49
N ASN A 95 -13.73 -11.71 -3.54
CA ASN A 95 -13.64 -12.26 -4.90
C ASN A 95 -12.21 -12.70 -5.26
N ALA A 96 -12.01 -14.01 -5.39
CA ALA A 96 -10.70 -14.59 -5.73
C ALA A 96 -10.11 -14.06 -7.06
N MET A 97 -10.95 -13.78 -8.06
CA MET A 97 -10.50 -13.22 -9.33
C MET A 97 -10.06 -11.75 -9.16
N SER A 98 -10.82 -10.95 -8.40
CA SER A 98 -10.45 -9.55 -8.11
C SER A 98 -9.12 -9.48 -7.36
N ARG A 99 -8.91 -10.38 -6.39
CA ARG A 99 -7.63 -10.49 -5.66
C ARG A 99 -6.47 -10.87 -6.55
N HIS A 100 -6.66 -11.86 -7.43
CA HIS A 100 -5.62 -12.25 -8.40
C HIS A 100 -5.26 -11.11 -9.36
N ARG A 101 -6.27 -10.34 -9.81
CA ARG A 101 -6.04 -9.15 -10.65
C ARG A 101 -5.30 -8.05 -9.92
N ALA A 102 -5.66 -7.78 -8.67
CA ALA A 102 -4.98 -6.77 -7.85
C ALA A 102 -3.50 -7.12 -7.65
N ASP A 103 -3.23 -8.37 -7.31
CA ASP A 103 -1.87 -8.91 -7.18
C ASP A 103 -1.07 -8.75 -8.48
N ASN A 104 -1.63 -9.12 -9.64
CA ASN A 104 -0.97 -8.89 -10.94
C ASN A 104 -0.73 -7.40 -11.23
N GLN A 105 -1.71 -6.52 -10.96
CA GLN A 105 -1.55 -5.08 -11.18
C GLN A 105 -0.45 -4.49 -10.31
N VAL A 106 -0.32 -4.94 -9.07
CA VAL A 106 0.79 -4.57 -8.19
C VAL A 106 2.12 -5.05 -8.76
N ARG A 107 2.21 -6.29 -9.26
CA ARG A 107 3.45 -6.80 -9.88
C ARG A 107 3.84 -6.03 -11.13
N ASP A 108 2.88 -5.73 -11.99
CA ASP A 108 3.14 -4.96 -13.20
C ASP A 108 3.64 -3.54 -12.86
N GLN A 109 3.04 -2.91 -11.84
CA GLN A 109 3.47 -1.60 -11.37
C GLN A 109 4.84 -1.66 -10.66
N TYR A 110 5.11 -2.76 -9.95
CA TYR A 110 6.41 -3.06 -9.34
C TYR A 110 7.50 -3.13 -10.41
N ASP A 111 7.29 -3.87 -11.49
CA ASP A 111 8.27 -4.00 -12.57
C ASP A 111 8.60 -2.65 -13.21
N ILE A 112 7.62 -1.76 -13.34
CA ILE A 112 7.82 -0.39 -13.83
C ILE A 112 8.64 0.45 -12.84
N MET A 113 8.38 0.31 -11.53
CA MET A 113 9.02 1.11 -10.49
C MET A 113 10.37 0.55 -10.03
N LEU A 114 10.68 -0.71 -10.35
CA LEU A 114 11.87 -1.43 -9.90
C LEU A 114 13.17 -0.75 -10.35
N GLU A 115 13.21 -0.26 -11.59
CA GLU A 115 14.40 0.42 -12.13
C GLU A 115 14.80 1.64 -11.27
N ASP A 116 13.83 2.29 -10.66
CA ASP A 116 14.00 3.49 -9.85
C ASP A 116 14.02 3.21 -8.33
N CYS A 117 13.53 2.05 -7.87
CA CYS A 117 13.43 1.69 -6.46
C CYS A 117 14.85 1.49 -5.86
N PRO A 118 15.23 2.22 -4.80
CA PRO A 118 16.55 2.09 -4.18
C PRO A 118 16.62 0.89 -3.23
N LEU A 119 15.47 0.31 -2.89
CA LEU A 119 15.38 -0.79 -1.95
C LEU A 119 15.41 -2.12 -2.73
N PRO A 120 16.20 -3.11 -2.28
CA PRO A 120 16.17 -4.45 -2.86
C PRO A 120 14.86 -5.21 -2.56
N ARG A 121 13.94 -4.59 -1.81
CA ARG A 121 12.68 -5.14 -1.32
C ARG A 121 11.60 -4.06 -1.34
N LEU A 122 10.41 -4.38 -1.85
CA LEU A 122 9.24 -3.51 -1.83
C LEU A 122 8.07 -4.26 -1.21
N TRP A 123 7.36 -3.57 -0.32
CA TRP A 123 6.28 -4.13 0.48
C TRP A 123 4.93 -3.73 -0.10
N ASP A 124 4.00 -4.68 -0.28
CA ASP A 124 2.62 -4.42 -0.70
C ASP A 124 1.62 -5.04 0.31
N PRO A 125 0.63 -4.28 0.80
CA PRO A 125 -0.33 -4.80 1.78
C PRO A 125 -1.56 -5.53 1.19
N GLN A 126 -1.57 -5.99 -0.07
CA GLN A 126 -2.62 -6.89 -0.57
C GLN A 126 -2.06 -8.26 -0.93
N ALA A 127 -2.60 -9.36 -0.37
CA ALA A 127 -2.29 -10.69 -0.91
C ALA A 127 -3.26 -11.81 -0.51
N VAL A 128 -3.43 -12.79 -1.41
CA VAL A 128 -4.04 -14.10 -1.14
C VAL A 128 -3.43 -15.20 -2.02
N PRO A 129 -3.09 -16.40 -1.45
CA PRO A 129 -2.99 -17.62 -2.25
C PRO A 129 -3.64 -18.88 -1.63
N HIS A 130 -4.00 -19.78 -2.56
CA HIS A 130 -4.10 -21.28 -2.58
C HIS A 130 -5.42 -21.72 -3.25
N SER A 131 -5.45 -22.54 -4.30
CA SER A 131 -4.52 -23.59 -4.76
C SER A 131 -4.53 -23.76 -6.29
N GLY A 132 -3.36 -23.89 -6.94
CA GLY A 132 -3.25 -24.48 -8.28
C GLY A 132 -2.09 -24.01 -9.17
N TRP A 133 -0.88 -24.54 -8.94
CA TRP A 133 0.28 -24.82 -9.84
C TRP A 133 0.44 -24.03 -11.15
N GLU A 134 1.61 -23.61 -11.64
CA GLU A 134 3.03 -23.52 -11.25
C GLU A 134 3.69 -22.78 -12.45
N ASP A 135 4.88 -22.19 -12.27
CA ASP A 135 5.64 -21.36 -13.23
C ASP A 135 5.27 -19.88 -13.25
N PHE A 136 5.77 -19.10 -12.28
CA PHE A 136 6.46 -17.81 -12.49
C PHE A 136 7.04 -17.35 -11.13
N THR A 137 8.36 -17.33 -11.01
CA THR A 137 9.06 -16.51 -10.00
C THR A 137 9.98 -15.56 -10.75
N PRO A 138 10.01 -14.28 -10.35
CA PRO A 138 11.04 -13.86 -9.40
C PRO A 138 10.47 -13.50 -8.01
N THR A 139 11.09 -14.10 -6.99
CA THR A 139 10.82 -13.99 -5.55
C THR A 139 11.30 -12.66 -4.94
N HIS A 140 10.74 -11.51 -5.35
CA HIS A 140 11.06 -10.21 -4.70
C HIS A 140 9.88 -9.59 -3.92
N LEU A 141 8.68 -10.14 -4.05
CA LEU A 141 7.51 -9.75 -3.25
C LEU A 141 7.35 -10.74 -2.09
N GLU A 142 8.07 -10.50 -1.00
CA GLU A 142 7.83 -11.21 0.27
C GLU A 142 6.88 -10.39 1.14
N GLY A 143 5.68 -10.90 1.35
CA GLY A 143 4.81 -10.41 2.42
C GLY A 143 3.36 -10.37 1.99
N GLU A 144 2.71 -11.52 2.02
CA GLU A 144 1.28 -11.58 1.84
C GLU A 144 0.55 -11.05 3.07
N TRP A 145 -0.21 -9.96 2.93
CA TRP A 145 -1.00 -9.40 4.04
C TRP A 145 -2.47 -9.72 3.83
N ASN A 146 -2.92 -10.82 4.41
CA ASN A 146 -4.35 -11.08 4.60
C ASN A 146 -4.80 -10.53 5.95
N THR A 147 -4.63 -9.23 6.15
CA THR A 147 -4.87 -8.59 7.45
C THR A 147 -5.50 -7.22 7.23
N ASP A 148 -6.55 -6.93 7.99
CA ASP A 148 -7.12 -5.59 8.04
C ASP A 148 -6.04 -4.61 8.53
N ILE A 149 -5.69 -3.64 7.69
CA ILE A 149 -4.67 -2.63 7.99
C ILE A 149 -4.97 -1.87 9.28
N LEU A 150 -6.25 -1.71 9.65
CA LEU A 150 -6.68 -1.01 10.86
C LEU A 150 -6.72 -1.91 12.11
N SER A 151 -6.49 -3.22 11.96
CA SER A 151 -6.34 -4.12 13.10
C SER A 151 -4.99 -3.91 13.80
N GLN A 152 -4.86 -4.45 15.02
CA GLN A 152 -3.57 -4.45 15.72
C GLN A 152 -2.49 -5.21 14.94
N GLN A 153 -2.85 -6.32 14.30
CA GLN A 153 -1.93 -7.07 13.44
C GLN A 153 -1.47 -6.23 12.24
N GLY A 154 -2.39 -5.47 11.63
CA GLY A 154 -2.08 -4.55 10.53
C GLY A 154 -1.15 -3.41 10.99
N PHE A 155 -1.39 -2.88 12.20
CA PHE A 155 -0.52 -1.89 12.82
C PHE A 155 0.92 -2.42 13.01
N ASP A 156 1.06 -3.58 13.65
CA ASP A 156 2.37 -4.18 13.94
C ASP A 156 3.13 -4.45 12.64
N LYS A 157 2.42 -4.93 11.60
CA LYS A 157 3.00 -5.21 10.30
C LYS A 157 3.41 -3.94 9.54
N MET A 158 2.61 -2.88 9.57
CA MET A 158 2.99 -1.58 9.01
C MET A 158 4.21 -0.99 9.73
N LYS A 159 4.32 -1.18 11.04
CA LYS A 159 5.49 -0.75 11.81
C LYS A 159 6.76 -1.48 11.40
N GLU A 160 6.68 -2.79 11.17
CA GLU A 160 7.79 -3.60 10.65
C GLU A 160 8.29 -3.02 9.32
N VAL A 161 7.39 -2.77 8.37
CA VAL A 161 7.72 -2.24 7.04
C VAL A 161 8.33 -0.86 7.08
N VAL A 162 7.70 0.08 7.79
CA VAL A 162 8.23 1.44 7.90
C VAL A 162 9.61 1.43 8.55
N ASN A 163 9.80 0.61 9.59
CA ASN A 163 11.11 0.48 10.22
C ASN A 163 12.17 -0.08 9.27
N ASP A 164 11.84 -1.09 8.47
CA ASP A 164 12.74 -1.66 7.46
C ASP A 164 13.15 -0.63 6.39
N ILE A 165 12.17 0.13 5.86
CA ILE A 165 12.41 1.21 4.89
C ILE A 165 13.29 2.30 5.48
N VAL A 166 12.99 2.76 6.69
CA VAL A 166 13.75 3.84 7.37
C VAL A 166 15.18 3.41 7.64
N ASN A 167 15.41 2.16 8.02
CA ASN A 167 16.77 1.65 8.26
C ASN A 167 17.53 1.46 6.94
N SER A 168 16.85 1.04 5.86
CA SER A 168 17.47 0.84 4.55
C SER A 168 17.81 2.14 3.81
N THR A 169 17.08 3.23 4.07
CA THR A 169 17.30 4.55 3.45
C THR A 169 18.31 5.42 4.19
N ARG A 170 18.66 5.07 5.45
CA ARG A 170 19.63 5.82 6.28
C ARG A 170 21.06 5.26 6.21
N GLY A 171 21.27 4.12 5.56
CA GLY A 171 22.59 3.51 5.34
C GLY A 171 23.28 4.07 4.10
#